data_AF-A0A8I1RKE1-F1
#
_entry.id   AF-A0A8I1RKE1-F1
#
_cell.length_a   1.000
_cell.length_b   1.000
_cell.length_c   1.000
_cell.angle_alpha   90.00
_cell.angle_beta   90.00
_cell.angle_gamma   90.00
#
_symmetry.space_group_name_H-M   'P 1'
#
loop_
_entity.id
_entity.type
_entity.pdbx_description
1 polymer ?
#
loop_
_entity_poly.entity_id
_entity_poly.type
_entity_poly.pdbx_seq_one_letter_code
_entity_poly.pdbx_strand_id
1 'polypeptide(L)'
;MSKPTGAFDFRRPVSYDAPAKRAFHTRARRQLKQLAAALGLPPGAYDLRSNQGGVAVSGEVTLHTDRLYVQASQPATGHDSGILFRTCEGRRDYHGGPNNFASLNLLNRPQDLASRIREACRV
;
A
#
# COMPACT_ATOMS: atom_id res chain seq x y z
N MET A 1 -1.52 23.46 -7.45
CA MET A 1 -0.61 22.31 -7.70
C MET A 1 -1.33 21.34 -8.63
N SER A 2 -0.92 21.30 -9.90
CA SER A 2 -1.58 20.51 -10.94
C SER A 2 -1.40 19.01 -10.70
N LYS A 3 -2.49 18.23 -10.74
CA LYS A 3 -2.42 16.77 -10.73
C LYS A 3 -1.55 16.33 -11.93
N PRO A 4 -0.54 15.45 -11.75
CA PRO A 4 0.16 14.90 -12.88
C PRO A 4 -0.85 14.08 -13.71
N THR A 5 -0.92 14.36 -15.01
CA THR A 5 -1.88 13.83 -15.99
C THR A 5 -1.79 12.32 -16.25
N GLY A 6 -1.15 11.54 -15.37
CA GLY A 6 -1.08 10.07 -15.38
C GLY A 6 -1.22 9.39 -14.01
N ALA A 7 -1.58 10.13 -12.96
CA ALA A 7 -1.78 9.59 -11.62
C ALA A 7 -3.11 8.82 -11.51
N PHE A 8 -3.10 7.64 -10.88
CA PHE A 8 -4.33 6.90 -10.61
C PHE A 8 -5.03 7.47 -9.38
N ASP A 9 -6.34 7.66 -9.43
CA ASP A 9 -7.13 8.12 -8.29
C ASP A 9 -7.43 6.96 -7.35
N PHE A 10 -6.53 6.71 -6.40
CA PHE A 10 -6.71 5.70 -5.36
C PHE A 10 -7.80 6.05 -4.35
N ARG A 11 -8.30 7.29 -4.34
CA ARG A 11 -9.31 7.77 -3.38
C ARG A 11 -10.72 7.71 -3.94
N ARG A 12 -10.91 7.50 -5.25
CA ARG A 12 -12.22 7.20 -5.83
C ARG A 12 -12.83 6.00 -5.10
N PRO A 13 -13.99 6.14 -4.43
CA PRO A 13 -14.64 5.02 -3.74
C PRO A 13 -14.85 3.84 -4.69
N VAL A 14 -14.54 2.62 -4.22
CA VAL A 14 -14.71 1.39 -5.00
C VAL A 14 -15.71 0.41 -4.39
N SER A 15 -16.34 0.77 -3.26
CA SER A 15 -17.38 -0.04 -2.63
C SER A 15 -18.53 -0.24 -3.62
N TYR A 16 -19.02 -1.48 -3.71
CA TYR A 16 -20.06 -1.90 -4.65
C TYR A 16 -19.74 -1.67 -6.14
N ASP A 17 -18.51 -1.29 -6.50
CA ASP A 17 -18.03 -1.07 -7.87
C ASP A 17 -16.91 -2.08 -8.19
N ALA A 18 -17.31 -3.27 -8.64
CA ALA A 18 -16.37 -4.36 -8.92
C ALA A 18 -15.30 -4.00 -9.97
N PRO A 19 -15.62 -3.32 -11.09
CA PRO A 19 -14.62 -2.83 -12.04
C PRO A 19 -13.62 -1.85 -11.41
N ALA A 20 -14.08 -0.86 -10.65
CA ALA A 20 -13.17 0.09 -9.99
C ALA A 20 -12.31 -0.60 -8.93
N LYS A 21 -12.87 -1.56 -8.19
CA LYS A 21 -12.14 -2.36 -7.21
C LYS A 21 -11.04 -3.20 -7.87
N ARG A 22 -11.33 -3.83 -9.00
CA ARG A 22 -10.32 -4.55 -9.80
C ARG A 22 -9.19 -3.60 -10.23
N ALA A 23 -9.54 -2.42 -10.74
CA ALA A 23 -8.55 -1.42 -11.15
C ALA A 23 -7.69 -0.94 -9.97
N PHE A 24 -8.30 -0.71 -8.80
CA PHE A 24 -7.60 -0.36 -7.56
C PHE A 24 -6.57 -1.43 -7.19
N HIS A 25 -6.97 -2.70 -7.10
CA HIS A 25 -6.08 -3.80 -6.76
C HIS A 25 -4.94 -3.98 -7.77
N THR A 26 -5.25 -3.95 -9.07
CA THR A 26 -4.22 -4.04 -10.12
C THR A 26 -3.20 -2.91 -10.00
N ARG A 27 -3.67 -1.67 -9.80
CA ARG A 27 -2.78 -0.52 -9.71
C ARG A 27 -1.99 -0.52 -8.41
N ALA A 28 -2.62 -0.80 -7.27
CA ALA A 28 -1.98 -0.84 -5.96
C ALA A 28 -0.90 -1.93 -5.93
N ARG A 29 -1.19 -3.13 -6.44
CA ARG A 29 -0.19 -4.21 -6.59
C ARG A 29 1.01 -3.77 -7.43
N ARG A 30 0.77 -3.14 -8.58
CA ARG A 30 1.86 -2.61 -9.42
C ARG A 30 2.70 -1.57 -8.67
N GLN A 31 2.06 -0.67 -7.93
CA GLN A 31 2.77 0.39 -7.21
C GLN A 31 3.54 -0.12 -5.99
N LEU A 32 3.00 -1.08 -5.24
CA LEU A 32 3.75 -1.73 -4.17
C LEU A 32 4.94 -2.53 -4.70
N LYS A 33 4.86 -3.12 -5.90
CA LYS A 33 6.03 -3.71 -6.57
C LYS A 33 7.09 -2.66 -6.91
N GLN A 34 6.68 -1.47 -7.35
CA GLN A 34 7.61 -0.35 -7.59
C GLN A 34 8.20 0.20 -6.29
N LEU A 35 7.42 0.23 -5.21
CA LEU A 35 7.90 0.56 -3.87
C LEU A 35 8.97 -0.44 -3.41
N ALA A 36 8.77 -1.74 -3.64
CA ALA A 36 9.76 -2.75 -3.30
C ALA A 36 11.10 -2.47 -3.98
N ALA A 37 11.07 -2.13 -5.27
CA ALA A 37 12.25 -1.73 -6.03
C ALA A 37 12.89 -0.44 -5.47
N ALA A 38 12.09 0.56 -5.12
CA ALA A 38 12.57 1.81 -4.50
C ALA A 38 13.21 1.59 -3.11
N LEU A 39 12.76 0.56 -2.39
CA LEU A 39 13.33 0.11 -1.12
C LEU A 39 14.60 -0.77 -1.32
N GLY A 40 14.97 -1.12 -2.55
CA GLY A 40 16.10 -1.99 -2.84
C GLY A 40 15.84 -3.47 -2.55
N LEU A 41 14.56 -3.88 -2.46
CA LEU A 41 14.19 -5.26 -2.15
C LEU A 41 14.25 -6.13 -3.42
N PRO A 42 15.09 -7.18 -3.46
CA PRO A 42 15.16 -8.07 -4.61
C PRO A 42 13.90 -8.94 -4.72
N PRO A 43 13.60 -9.50 -5.91
CA PRO A 43 12.55 -10.52 -6.05
C PRO A 43 12.78 -11.67 -5.06
N GLY A 44 11.71 -12.11 -4.38
CA GLY A 44 11.78 -13.17 -3.36
C GLY A 44 12.04 -12.69 -1.94
N ALA A 45 12.50 -11.44 -1.74
CA ALA A 45 12.66 -10.84 -0.40
C ALA A 45 11.33 -10.29 0.18
N TYR A 46 10.22 -10.46 -0.55
CA TYR A 46 8.91 -10.00 -0.13
C TYR A 46 7.81 -10.86 -0.74
N ASP A 47 6.69 -10.93 -0.01
CA ASP A 47 5.43 -11.43 -0.51
C ASP A 47 4.56 -10.24 -0.92
N LEU A 48 3.84 -10.39 -2.04
CA LEU A 48 2.88 -9.41 -2.51
C LEU A 48 1.52 -10.09 -2.66
N ARG A 49 0.58 -9.74 -1.78
CA ARG A 49 -0.74 -10.39 -1.66
C ARG A 49 -1.87 -9.40 -1.91
N SER A 50 -2.99 -9.92 -2.39
CA SER A 50 -4.20 -9.15 -2.64
C SER A 50 -5.37 -9.88 -2.00
N ASN A 51 -6.04 -9.22 -1.06
CA ASN A 51 -7.26 -9.72 -0.44
C ASN A 51 -8.41 -8.81 -0.87
N GLN A 52 -9.35 -9.35 -1.65
CA GLN A 52 -10.47 -8.56 -2.17
C GLN A 52 -11.45 -8.14 -1.07
N GLY A 53 -11.58 -8.89 0.02
CA GLY A 53 -12.65 -8.67 1.01
C GLY A 53 -14.06 -8.69 0.39
N GLY A 54 -15.06 -8.21 1.16
CA GLY A 54 -16.46 -8.12 0.72
C GLY A 54 -16.76 -6.94 -0.21
N VAL A 55 -17.94 -6.93 -0.83
CA VAL A 55 -18.36 -5.89 -1.79
C VAL A 55 -18.39 -4.48 -1.20
N ALA A 56 -18.62 -4.36 0.11
CA ALA A 56 -18.71 -3.08 0.82
C ALA A 56 -17.36 -2.39 1.07
N VAL A 57 -16.23 -3.09 0.89
CA VAL A 57 -14.88 -2.57 1.18
C VAL A 57 -14.01 -2.59 -0.07
N SER A 58 -12.92 -1.81 -0.05
CA SER A 58 -11.93 -1.86 -1.13
C SER A 58 -11.16 -3.18 -1.18
N GLY A 59 -11.12 -3.95 -0.09
CA GLY A 59 -10.08 -4.94 0.11
C GLY A 59 -8.74 -4.27 0.36
N GLU A 60 -7.67 -5.07 0.32
CA GLU A 60 -6.32 -4.62 0.63
C GLU A 60 -5.26 -5.30 -0.24
N VAL A 61 -4.18 -4.57 -0.50
CA VAL A 61 -2.97 -5.13 -1.11
C VAL A 61 -1.81 -4.96 -0.15
N THR A 62 -1.10 -6.05 0.13
CA THR A 62 -0.06 -6.10 1.14
C THR A 62 1.29 -6.48 0.52
N LEU A 63 2.31 -5.67 0.79
CA LEU A 63 3.72 -6.02 0.63
C LEU A 63 4.27 -6.40 2.02
N HIS A 64 4.77 -7.62 2.16
CA HIS A 64 5.31 -8.12 3.42
C HIS A 64 6.72 -8.66 3.23
N THR A 65 7.68 -8.13 3.97
CA THR A 65 9.08 -8.54 3.97
C THR A 65 9.43 -9.16 5.32
N ASP A 66 10.68 -9.55 5.52
CA ASP A 66 11.12 -10.01 6.84
C ASP A 66 11.29 -8.89 7.88
N ARG A 67 11.17 -7.61 7.47
CA ARG A 67 11.34 -6.45 8.36
C ARG A 67 10.29 -5.35 8.21
N LEU A 68 9.45 -5.41 7.19
CA LEU A 68 8.52 -4.36 6.82
C LEU A 68 7.20 -4.96 6.36
N TYR A 69 6.11 -4.44 6.91
CA TYR A 69 4.74 -4.70 6.48
C TYR A 69 4.14 -3.41 5.92
N VAL A 70 3.65 -3.43 4.68
CA VAL A 70 2.96 -2.31 4.03
C VAL A 70 1.63 -2.79 3.47
N GLN A 71 0.55 -2.09 3.78
CA GLN A 71 -0.79 -2.40 3.31
C GLN A 71 -1.46 -1.16 2.73
N ALA A 72 -2.14 -1.33 1.60
CA ALA A 72 -2.94 -0.30 0.96
C ALA A 72 -4.41 -0.70 0.90
N SER A 73 -5.30 0.13 1.46
CA SER A 73 -6.76 -0.04 1.46
C SER A 73 -7.46 1.32 1.59
N GLN A 74 -8.72 1.43 1.17
CA GLN A 74 -9.52 2.63 1.40
C GLN A 74 -10.08 2.58 2.83
N PRO A 75 -9.75 3.56 3.69
CA PRO A 75 -10.27 3.58 5.04
C PRO A 75 -11.78 3.86 5.00
N ALA A 76 -12.54 3.17 5.83
CA ALA A 76 -14.00 3.33 5.92
C ALA A 76 -14.42 4.76 6.28
N THR A 77 -13.55 5.51 6.97
CA THR A 77 -13.78 6.91 7.36
C THR A 77 -13.53 7.91 6.23
N GLY A 78 -12.99 7.48 5.09
CA GLY A 78 -12.58 8.37 4.00
C GLY A 78 -11.35 9.25 4.29
N HIS A 79 -10.72 9.06 5.46
CA HIS A 79 -9.53 9.80 5.86
C HIS A 79 -8.34 9.52 4.94
N ASP A 80 -7.37 10.43 4.90
CA ASP A 80 -6.19 10.31 4.04
C ASP A 80 -5.09 9.42 4.65
N SER A 81 -5.48 8.22 5.09
CA SER A 81 -4.65 7.29 5.88
C SER A 81 -4.66 5.85 5.32
N GLY A 82 -4.94 5.68 4.03
CA GLY A 82 -5.13 4.36 3.42
C GLY A 82 -3.87 3.57 3.12
N ILE A 83 -2.68 4.07 3.47
CA ILE A 83 -1.46 3.25 3.52
C ILE A 83 -1.10 3.05 4.99
N LEU A 84 -1.09 1.80 5.45
CA LEU A 84 -0.53 1.40 6.73
C LEU A 84 0.86 0.82 6.49
N PHE A 85 1.84 1.18 7.31
CA PHE A 85 3.14 0.53 7.29
C PHE A 85 3.77 0.46 8.69
N ARG A 86 4.57 -0.57 8.92
CA ARG A 86 5.23 -0.85 10.21
C ARG A 86 6.38 -1.81 10.04
N THR A 87 7.29 -1.84 11.00
CA THR A 87 8.29 -2.92 11.10
C THR A 87 7.60 -4.24 11.46
N CYS A 88 8.23 -5.36 11.12
CA CYS A 88 7.81 -6.71 11.53
C CYS A 88 9.03 -7.62 11.73
N GLU A 89 8.83 -8.77 12.38
CA GLU A 89 9.87 -9.79 12.58
C GLU A 89 9.55 -11.05 11.75
N GLY A 90 9.93 -11.00 10.47
CA GLY A 90 9.69 -12.08 9.53
C GLY A 90 8.32 -12.03 8.85
N ARG A 91 8.18 -12.71 7.71
CA ARG A 91 6.94 -12.72 6.89
C ARG A 91 5.72 -13.40 7.53
N ARG A 92 5.85 -13.95 8.73
CA ARG A 92 4.73 -14.52 9.52
C ARG A 92 4.28 -13.63 10.66
N ASP A 93 4.97 -12.51 10.91
CA ASP A 93 4.56 -11.54 11.90
C ASP A 93 3.51 -10.59 11.31
N TYR A 94 2.30 -10.65 11.86
CA TYR A 94 1.17 -9.81 11.46
C TYR A 94 0.78 -8.78 12.53
N HIS A 95 1.55 -8.66 13.60
CA HIS A 95 1.37 -7.62 14.63
C HIS A 95 2.35 -6.49 14.39
N GLY A 96 3.64 -6.81 14.22
CA GLY A 96 4.70 -5.86 13.95
C GLY A 96 4.86 -4.79 15.03
N GLY A 97 5.63 -3.75 14.68
CA GLY A 97 5.78 -2.53 15.47
C GLY A 97 4.60 -1.56 15.35
N PRO A 98 4.74 -0.32 15.85
CA PRO A 98 3.70 0.69 15.79
C PRO A 98 3.22 0.97 14.36
N ASN A 99 1.90 1.13 14.19
CA ASN A 99 1.30 1.48 12.91
C ASN A 99 1.65 2.92 12.53
N ASN A 100 2.21 3.10 11.35
CA ASN A 100 2.35 4.39 10.70
C ASN A 100 1.36 4.47 9.54
N PHE A 101 0.85 5.67 9.29
CA PHE A 101 -0.14 5.91 8.23
C PHE A 101 0.35 6.95 7.23
N ALA A 102 -0.08 6.79 5.98
CA ALA A 102 0.11 7.78 4.94
C ALA A 102 -1.05 7.78 3.92
N SER A 103 -1.08 8.84 3.11
CA SER A 103 -2.04 9.00 2.02
C SER A 103 -1.86 7.93 0.94
N LEU A 104 -2.97 7.40 0.43
CA LEU A 104 -2.99 6.54 -0.76
C LEU A 104 -2.38 7.20 -1.99
N ASN A 105 -2.35 8.53 -2.06
CA ASN A 105 -1.73 9.25 -3.17
C ASN A 105 -0.21 9.00 -3.28
N LEU A 106 0.45 8.60 -2.19
CA LEU A 106 1.87 8.22 -2.23
C LEU A 106 2.12 6.95 -3.04
N LEU A 107 1.11 6.12 -3.33
CA LEU A 107 1.27 5.02 -4.28
C LEU A 107 1.58 5.53 -5.69
N ASN A 108 1.20 6.76 -6.06
CA ASN A 108 1.63 7.35 -7.34
C ASN A 108 3.09 7.82 -7.31
N ARG A 109 3.74 7.86 -6.14
CA ARG A 109 5.11 8.34 -5.92
C ARG A 109 5.89 7.33 -5.05
N PRO A 110 6.22 6.13 -5.57
CA PRO A 110 6.85 5.08 -4.77
C PRO A 110 8.18 5.46 -4.12
N GLN A 111 8.95 6.38 -4.73
CA GLN A 111 10.19 6.90 -4.15
C GLN A 111 9.93 7.72 -2.88
N ASP A 112 8.99 8.67 -2.93
CA ASP A 112 8.59 9.46 -1.76
C ASP A 112 8.05 8.57 -0.64
N LEU A 113 7.29 7.52 -1.00
CA LEU A 113 6.80 6.54 -0.04
C LEU A 113 7.94 5.74 0.60
N ALA A 114 8.96 5.35 -0.18
CA ALA A 114 10.14 4.67 0.33
C ALA A 114 10.92 5.56 1.30
N SER A 115 11.13 6.85 0.99
CA SER A 115 11.78 7.80 1.88
C SER A 115 11.04 7.92 3.21
N ARG A 116 9.71 8.11 3.17
CA ARG A 116 8.88 8.19 4.37
C ARG A 116 8.93 6.91 5.22
N ILE A 117 8.97 5.74 4.56
CA ILE A 117 9.10 4.47 5.27
C ILE A 117 10.45 4.39 5.98
N ARG A 118 11.56 4.76 5.35
CA ARG A 118 12.90 4.75 5.99
C ARG A 118 13.01 5.72 7.15
N GLU A 119 12.32 6.86 7.08
CA GLU A 119 12.28 7.85 8.16
C GLU A 119 11.55 7.32 9.40
N ALA A 120 10.41 6.64 9.20
CA ALA A 120 9.55 6.19 10.30
C ALA A 120 9.83 4.76 10.77
N CYS A 121 10.34 3.90 9.89
CA CYS A 121 10.76 2.54 10.17
C CYS A 121 12.24 2.47 9.80
N ARG A 122 13.14 2.16 10.76
CA ARG A 122 14.58 2.03 10.50
C ARG A 122 14.87 0.76 9.69
N VAL A 123 14.50 0.75 8.40
CA VAL A 123 14.57 -0.37 7.44
C VAL A 123 15.40 -0.05 6.21
#